data_AF-A0A1W1HL11-F1
#
_entry.id   AF-A0A1W1HL11-F1
#
_cell.length_a   1.000
_cell.length_b   1.000
_cell.length_c   1.000
_cell.angle_alpha   90.00
_cell.angle_beta   90.00
_cell.angle_gamma   90.00
#
_symmetry.space_group_name_H-M   'P 1'
#
loop_
_entity.id
_entity.type
_entity.pdbx_description
1 polymer ?
#
loop_
_entity_poly.entity_id
_entity_poly.type
_entity_poly.pdbx_seq_one_letter_code
_entity_poly.pdbx_strand_id
1 'polypeptide(L)'
;MRKKNKFRIFLFLIVGCIIFMPVNINYDQNMGKKSPYGAIIETYNMIKASEASDLKDLWLELIDERIKCYSETSDYSLRLNNCRKYYIFKILITAREQIKSAPSIGAFMRCVRDCPLAFSLCNGELAVEAIEADCRDIEALCVEVCLDKYWRGNTLEDFSE
;
A
#
# COMPACT_ATOMS: atom_id res chain seq x y z
N MET A 1 15.73 -11.62 68.85
CA MET A 1 14.88 -10.77 67.97
C MET A 1 15.78 -9.92 67.05
N ARG A 2 15.28 -9.55 65.85
CA ARG A 2 15.86 -8.62 64.85
C ARG A 2 17.09 -9.07 64.04
N LYS A 3 16.90 -9.97 63.06
CA LYS A 3 17.80 -10.05 61.87
C LYS A 3 17.13 -10.54 60.57
N LYS A 4 15.79 -10.63 60.50
CA LYS A 4 15.07 -11.11 59.31
C LYS A 4 14.49 -10.00 58.40
N ASN A 5 14.52 -8.73 58.82
CA ASN A 5 13.90 -7.63 58.05
C ASN A 5 14.83 -6.93 57.05
N LYS A 6 16.14 -7.18 57.09
CA LYS A 6 17.08 -6.53 56.15
C LYS A 6 17.15 -7.22 54.78
N PHE A 7 16.79 -8.51 54.71
CA PHE A 7 16.86 -9.28 53.46
C PHE A 7 15.69 -8.98 52.51
N ARG A 8 14.51 -8.64 53.05
CA ARG A 8 13.33 -8.28 52.25
C ARG A 8 13.45 -6.90 51.58
N ILE A 9 14.10 -5.94 52.23
CA ILE A 9 14.26 -4.59 51.67
C ILE A 9 15.22 -4.60 50.47
N PHE A 10 16.26 -5.44 50.52
CA PHE A 10 17.23 -5.54 49.42
C PHE A 10 16.62 -6.14 48.15
N LEU A 11 15.71 -7.11 48.28
CA LEU A 11 15.06 -7.74 47.13
C LEU A 11 14.11 -6.78 46.40
N PHE A 12 13.43 -5.89 47.14
CA PHE A 12 12.55 -4.87 46.54
C PHE A 12 13.33 -3.76 45.80
N LEU A 13 14.53 -3.41 46.26
CA LEU A 13 15.37 -2.42 45.57
C LEU A 13 15.94 -2.93 44.24
N ILE A 14 16.26 -4.23 44.14
CA ILE A 14 16.77 -4.83 42.90
C ILE A 14 15.65 -4.97 41.86
N VAL A 15 14.45 -5.39 42.27
CA VAL A 15 13.29 -5.53 41.36
C VAL A 15 12.78 -4.16 40.90
N GLY A 16 12.85 -3.12 41.76
CA GLY A 16 12.51 -1.75 41.38
C GLY A 16 13.41 -1.18 40.28
N CYS A 17 14.71 -1.47 40.30
CA CYS A 17 15.65 -0.97 39.28
C CYS A 17 15.48 -1.63 37.91
N ILE A 18 14.99 -2.87 37.82
CA ILE A 18 14.76 -3.55 36.53
C ILE A 18 13.49 -2.99 35.84
N ILE A 19 12.51 -2.52 36.60
CA ILE A 19 11.26 -1.96 36.07
C ILE A 19 11.42 -0.48 35.69
N PHE A 20 12.38 0.24 36.30
CA PHE A 20 12.67 1.66 36.06
C PHE A 20 13.98 1.91 35.31
N MET A 21 14.54 0.93 34.60
CA MET A 21 15.48 1.27 33.54
C MET A 21 14.68 1.96 32.43
N PRO A 22 14.91 3.26 32.14
CA PRO A 22 14.43 3.81 30.89
C PRO A 22 15.07 2.96 29.80
N VAL A 23 14.24 2.22 29.06
CA VAL A 23 14.68 1.60 27.82
C VAL A 23 15.17 2.77 26.97
N ASN A 24 16.48 2.94 26.92
CA ASN A 24 17.13 3.91 26.07
C ASN A 24 17.00 3.33 24.66
N ILE A 25 15.80 3.46 24.09
CA ILE A 25 15.55 3.23 22.69
C ILE A 25 16.30 4.38 22.01
N ASN A 26 17.56 4.13 21.68
CA ASN A 26 18.24 4.87 20.64
C ASN A 26 17.44 4.61 19.36
N TYR A 27 16.43 5.44 19.14
CA TYR A 27 15.90 5.65 17.81
C TYR A 27 17.05 6.19 17.00
N ASP A 28 17.63 5.33 16.17
CA ASP A 28 18.50 5.77 15.09
C ASP A 28 17.72 6.79 14.25
N GLN A 29 18.07 8.07 14.40
CA GLN A 29 17.45 9.17 13.69
C GLN A 29 18.06 9.39 12.30
N ASN A 30 18.89 8.46 11.80
CA ASN A 30 19.54 8.57 10.50
C ASN A 30 18.90 7.71 9.40
N MET A 31 17.57 7.61 9.37
CA MET A 31 16.88 7.49 8.10
C MET A 31 16.31 8.87 7.76
N GLY A 32 16.91 9.53 6.76
CA GLY A 32 16.45 10.81 6.25
C GLY A 32 14.94 10.77 6.04
N LYS A 33 14.19 11.49 6.90
CA LYS A 33 12.74 11.57 6.84
C LYS A 33 12.33 12.23 5.52
N LYS A 34 12.15 11.43 4.46
CA LYS A 34 11.27 11.84 3.37
C LYS A 34 9.90 12.10 4.02
N SER A 35 9.37 13.30 3.83
CA SER A 35 8.00 13.63 4.24
C SER A 35 7.04 12.51 3.79
N PRO A 36 5.97 12.17 4.53
CA PRO A 36 4.96 11.24 4.06
C PRO A 36 4.45 11.58 2.65
N TYR A 37 4.43 12.88 2.31
CA TYR A 37 4.12 13.36 0.96
C TYR A 37 5.21 13.02 -0.07
N GLY A 38 6.49 13.06 0.32
CA GLY A 38 7.62 12.71 -0.55
C GLY A 38 7.62 11.23 -0.96
N ALA A 39 7.26 10.32 -0.06
CA ALA A 39 7.14 8.89 -0.37
C ALA A 39 5.97 8.60 -1.33
N ILE A 40 4.86 9.33 -1.19
CA ILE A 40 3.72 9.25 -2.10
C ILE A 40 4.15 9.75 -3.50
N ILE A 41 4.78 10.92 -3.58
CA ILE A 41 5.25 11.50 -4.85
C ILE A 41 6.23 10.56 -5.57
N GLU A 42 7.17 9.96 -4.85
CA GLU A 42 8.11 8.99 -5.41
C GLU A 42 7.39 7.75 -5.97
N THR A 43 6.37 7.27 -5.26
CA THR A 43 5.54 6.15 -5.74
C THR A 43 4.77 6.52 -7.01
N TYR A 44 4.19 7.72 -7.06
CA TYR A 44 3.52 8.23 -8.26
C TYR A 44 4.49 8.39 -9.44
N ASN A 45 5.70 8.90 -9.21
CA ASN A 45 6.70 9.08 -10.25
C ASN A 45 7.17 7.74 -10.82
N MET A 46 7.38 6.73 -9.96
CA MET A 46 7.70 5.36 -10.38
C MET A 46 6.57 4.75 -11.22
N ILE A 47 5.32 4.95 -10.81
CA ILE A 47 4.15 4.46 -11.57
C ILE A 47 4.08 5.15 -12.94
N LYS A 48 4.27 6.47 -13.00
CA LYS A 48 4.26 7.23 -14.28
C LYS A 48 5.38 6.84 -15.24
N ALA A 49 6.50 6.37 -14.70
CA ALA A 49 7.64 5.89 -15.50
C ALA A 49 7.45 4.44 -15.99
N SER A 50 6.43 3.72 -15.51
CA SER A 50 6.15 2.34 -15.92
C SER A 50 5.54 2.30 -17.32
N GLU A 51 5.92 1.29 -18.10
CA GLU A 51 5.32 1.04 -19.40
C GLU A 51 4.07 0.20 -19.25
N ALA A 52 3.02 0.59 -19.97
CA ALA A 52 1.79 -0.19 -20.02
C ALA A 52 1.95 -1.40 -20.94
N SER A 53 1.46 -2.56 -20.50
CA SER A 53 1.41 -3.76 -21.34
C SER A 53 0.16 -3.77 -22.22
N ASP A 54 0.05 -4.76 -23.11
CA ASP A 54 -1.18 -5.01 -23.91
C ASP A 54 -2.42 -5.30 -23.04
N LEU A 55 -2.25 -5.47 -21.73
CA LEU A 55 -3.35 -5.65 -20.76
C LEU A 55 -3.96 -4.32 -20.28
N LYS A 56 -3.38 -3.17 -20.67
CA LYS A 56 -3.81 -1.84 -20.20
C LYS A 56 -5.31 -1.63 -20.34
N ASP A 57 -5.87 -1.94 -21.51
CA ASP A 57 -7.28 -1.71 -21.81
C ASP A 57 -8.19 -2.55 -20.89
N LEU A 58 -7.80 -3.79 -20.57
CA LEU A 58 -8.52 -4.63 -19.60
C LEU A 58 -8.48 -4.03 -18.20
N TRP A 59 -7.38 -3.40 -17.79
CA TRP A 59 -7.30 -2.71 -16.51
C TRP A 59 -8.20 -1.48 -16.48
N LEU A 60 -8.22 -0.69 -17.55
CA LEU A 60 -9.07 0.48 -17.67
C LEU A 60 -10.56 0.12 -17.55
N GLU A 61 -11.01 -0.97 -18.18
CA GLU A 61 -12.37 -1.47 -18.03
C GLU A 61 -12.73 -1.81 -16.57
N LEU A 62 -11.85 -2.52 -15.87
CA LEU A 62 -12.06 -2.89 -14.46
C LEU A 62 -12.01 -1.67 -13.51
N ILE A 63 -11.20 -0.67 -13.85
CA ILE A 63 -11.14 0.60 -13.13
C ILE A 63 -12.46 1.37 -13.33
N ASP A 64 -13.02 1.40 -14.54
CA ASP A 64 -14.32 2.02 -14.81
C ASP A 64 -15.46 1.36 -14.03
N GLU A 65 -15.47 0.03 -13.95
CA GLU A 65 -16.42 -0.70 -13.11
C GLU A 65 -16.30 -0.30 -11.63
N ARG A 66 -15.06 -0.16 -11.13
CA ARG A 66 -14.79 0.28 -9.76
C ARG A 66 -15.28 1.70 -9.52
N ILE A 67 -14.98 2.62 -10.43
CA ILE A 67 -15.40 4.03 -10.38
C ILE A 67 -16.93 4.12 -10.35
N LYS A 68 -17.61 3.40 -11.23
CA LYS A 68 -19.07 3.32 -11.25
C LYS A 68 -19.62 2.81 -9.92
N CYS A 69 -19.10 1.71 -9.39
CA CYS A 69 -19.51 1.18 -8.08
C CYS A 69 -19.36 2.21 -6.96
N TYR A 70 -18.28 3.01 -6.98
CA TYR A 70 -18.05 4.06 -6.00
C TYR A 70 -19.05 5.23 -6.15
N SER A 71 -19.45 5.58 -7.36
CA SER A 71 -20.46 6.62 -7.62
C SER A 71 -21.86 6.22 -7.14
N GLU A 72 -22.22 4.93 -7.26
CA GLU A 72 -23.54 4.41 -6.91
C GLU A 72 -23.64 4.08 -5.40
N THR A 73 -22.52 3.91 -4.71
CA THR A 73 -22.47 3.57 -3.29
C THR A 73 -22.15 4.80 -2.46
N SER A 74 -23.07 5.31 -1.65
CA SER A 74 -22.82 6.47 -0.76
C SER A 74 -22.08 6.11 0.53
N ASP A 75 -22.27 4.89 1.03
CA ASP A 75 -21.65 4.40 2.26
C ASP A 75 -20.16 4.07 2.04
N TYR A 76 -19.30 4.72 2.82
CA TYR A 76 -17.85 4.54 2.74
C TYR A 76 -17.38 3.12 3.08
N SER A 77 -17.99 2.47 4.08
CA SER A 77 -17.66 1.09 4.45
C SER A 77 -18.02 0.13 3.31
N LEU A 78 -19.15 0.35 2.63
CA LEU A 78 -19.56 -0.44 1.47
C LEU A 78 -18.62 -0.24 0.27
N ARG A 79 -18.14 0.98 0.01
CA ARG A 79 -17.10 1.23 -1.01
C ARG A 79 -15.84 0.40 -0.76
N LEU A 80 -15.36 0.39 0.49
CA LEU A 80 -14.16 -0.35 0.88
C LEU A 80 -14.34 -1.86 0.88
N ASN A 81 -15.53 -2.34 1.25
CA ASN A 81 -15.80 -3.76 1.45
C ASN A 81 -16.33 -4.46 0.21
N ASN A 82 -17.10 -3.78 -0.64
CA ASN A 82 -17.73 -4.40 -1.79
C ASN A 82 -16.99 -3.99 -3.06
N CYS A 83 -17.00 -2.70 -3.39
CA CYS A 83 -16.42 -2.21 -4.64
C CYS A 83 -14.92 -2.52 -4.75
N ARG A 84 -14.13 -2.16 -3.73
CA ARG A 84 -12.68 -2.42 -3.74
C ARG A 84 -12.35 -3.91 -3.73
N LYS A 85 -13.03 -4.72 -2.93
CA LYS A 85 -12.75 -6.18 -2.88
C LYS A 85 -13.10 -6.85 -4.20
N TYR A 86 -14.25 -6.48 -4.78
CA TYR A 86 -14.68 -6.99 -6.08
C TYR A 86 -13.68 -6.62 -7.17
N TYR A 87 -13.22 -5.37 -7.20
CA TYR A 87 -12.18 -4.92 -8.11
C TYR A 87 -10.88 -5.73 -7.99
N ILE A 88 -10.32 -5.87 -6.78
CA ILE A 88 -9.09 -6.65 -6.57
C ILE A 88 -9.28 -8.10 -7.03
N PHE A 89 -10.45 -8.68 -6.79
CA PHE A 89 -10.77 -10.04 -7.20
C PHE A 89 -10.84 -10.18 -8.72
N LYS A 90 -11.45 -9.21 -9.42
CA LYS A 90 -11.48 -9.17 -10.89
C LYS A 90 -10.09 -9.04 -11.49
N ILE A 91 -9.27 -8.11 -10.98
CA ILE A 91 -7.87 -7.95 -11.39
C ILE A 91 -7.12 -9.28 -11.23
N LEU A 92 -7.28 -9.98 -10.10
CA LEU A 92 -6.63 -11.26 -9.86
C LEU A 92 -7.06 -12.35 -10.86
N ILE A 93 -8.35 -12.45 -11.17
CA ILE A 93 -8.87 -13.42 -12.15
C ILE A 93 -8.32 -13.11 -13.54
N THR A 94 -8.48 -11.87 -13.99
CA THR A 94 -8.00 -11.43 -15.30
C THR A 94 -6.50 -11.65 -15.43
N ALA A 95 -5.70 -11.28 -14.43
CA ALA A 95 -4.26 -11.52 -14.44
C ALA A 95 -3.92 -13.02 -14.53
N ARG A 96 -4.67 -13.90 -13.86
CA ARG A 96 -4.49 -15.37 -13.97
C ARG A 96 -4.80 -15.92 -15.35
N GLU A 97 -5.79 -15.36 -16.03
CA GLU A 97 -6.17 -15.80 -17.37
C GLU A 97 -5.09 -15.39 -18.39
N GLN A 98 -4.58 -14.16 -18.25
CA GLN A 98 -3.65 -13.53 -19.19
C GLN A 98 -2.18 -13.91 -18.95
N ILE A 99 -1.76 -14.11 -17.70
CA ILE A 99 -0.34 -14.34 -17.35
C ILE A 99 -0.15 -15.76 -16.84
N LYS A 100 0.78 -16.51 -17.47
CA LYS A 100 1.01 -17.92 -17.17
C LYS A 100 2.03 -18.19 -16.05
N SER A 101 2.83 -17.20 -15.66
CA SER A 101 3.81 -17.35 -14.58
C SER A 101 3.15 -17.47 -13.20
N ALA A 102 3.88 -18.04 -12.23
CA ALA A 102 3.41 -18.24 -10.88
C ALA A 102 3.53 -16.95 -10.04
N PRO A 103 2.42 -16.41 -9.50
CA PRO A 103 2.47 -15.20 -8.68
C PRO A 103 2.74 -15.43 -7.19
N SER A 104 3.27 -14.39 -6.55
CA SER A 104 3.10 -14.18 -5.11
C SER A 104 1.73 -13.54 -4.83
N ILE A 105 0.66 -14.34 -4.87
CA ILE A 105 -0.75 -13.88 -4.80
C ILE A 105 -0.99 -12.91 -3.64
N GLY A 106 -0.55 -13.28 -2.44
CA GLY A 106 -0.78 -12.46 -1.24
C GLY A 106 -0.08 -11.10 -1.30
N ALA A 107 1.11 -11.03 -1.90
CA ALA A 107 1.84 -9.77 -2.07
C ALA A 107 1.23 -8.92 -3.19
N PHE A 108 0.88 -9.55 -4.32
CA PHE A 108 0.20 -8.92 -5.43
C PHE A 108 -1.12 -8.25 -5.01
N MET A 109 -2.00 -8.99 -4.31
CA MET A 109 -3.29 -8.44 -3.87
C MET A 109 -3.14 -7.25 -2.92
N ARG A 110 -2.09 -7.26 -2.06
CA ARG A 110 -1.80 -6.11 -1.19
C ARG A 110 -1.32 -4.91 -1.98
N CYS A 111 -0.46 -5.13 -2.98
CA CYS A 111 0.01 -4.08 -3.87
C CYS A 111 -1.15 -3.41 -4.62
N VAL A 112 -2.01 -4.20 -5.28
CA VAL A 112 -3.17 -3.67 -6.03
C VAL A 112 -4.17 -2.96 -5.10
N ARG A 113 -4.37 -3.44 -3.87
CA ARG A 113 -5.22 -2.77 -2.88
C ARG A 113 -4.74 -1.35 -2.56
N ASP A 114 -3.43 -1.16 -2.61
CA ASP A 114 -2.76 0.10 -2.26
C ASP A 114 -2.55 1.00 -3.49
N CYS A 115 -2.93 0.52 -4.69
CA CYS A 115 -2.97 1.37 -5.88
C CYS A 115 -3.90 2.57 -5.67
N PRO A 116 -3.49 3.75 -6.16
CA PRO A 116 -4.25 4.96 -5.96
C PRO A 116 -5.61 4.86 -6.64
N LEU A 117 -6.69 5.13 -5.90
CA LEU A 117 -7.93 5.61 -6.49
C LEU A 117 -8.60 6.59 -5.53
N ALA A 118 -8.33 7.87 -5.73
CA ALA A 118 -9.11 8.92 -5.12
C ALA A 118 -10.29 9.21 -6.04
N PHE A 119 -11.45 8.61 -5.76
CA PHE A 119 -12.68 8.83 -6.53
C PHE A 119 -12.99 10.32 -6.75
N SER A 120 -12.71 11.18 -5.77
CA SER A 120 -12.85 12.64 -5.89
C SER A 120 -11.85 13.29 -6.86
N LEU A 121 -10.72 12.65 -7.16
CA LEU A 121 -9.78 13.08 -8.19
C LEU A 121 -10.21 12.58 -9.59
N CYS A 122 -10.94 11.47 -9.66
CA CYS A 122 -11.43 10.93 -10.93
C CYS A 122 -12.82 11.44 -11.34
N ASN A 123 -13.67 11.85 -10.38
CA ASN A 123 -15.07 12.21 -10.60
C ASN A 123 -15.53 13.45 -9.78
N GLY A 124 -14.65 14.14 -9.04
CA GLY A 124 -15.05 15.21 -8.11
C GLY A 124 -14.89 16.63 -8.69
N GLU A 125 -15.55 17.62 -8.06
CA GLU A 125 -15.46 19.07 -8.41
C GLU A 125 -14.05 19.68 -8.32
N LEU A 126 -13.09 18.96 -7.72
CA LEU A 126 -11.66 19.29 -7.73
C LEU A 126 -10.93 18.67 -8.93
N ALA A 127 -11.68 18.24 -9.96
CA ALA A 127 -11.19 17.90 -11.28
C ALA A 127 -10.46 19.12 -11.88
N VAL A 128 -9.21 19.28 -11.49
CA VAL A 128 -8.27 20.04 -12.31
C VAL A 128 -8.16 19.21 -13.59
N GLU A 129 -8.53 19.79 -14.73
CA GLU A 129 -8.63 19.11 -16.05
C GLU A 129 -7.38 18.28 -16.43
N ALA A 130 -6.24 18.54 -15.78
CA ALA A 130 -5.00 17.76 -15.89
C ALA A 130 -4.99 16.40 -15.15
N ILE A 131 -5.95 16.11 -14.26
CA ILE A 131 -5.95 14.94 -13.36
C ILE A 131 -7.01 13.90 -13.76
N GLU A 132 -8.12 14.30 -14.38
CA GLU A 132 -9.20 13.37 -14.78
C GLU A 132 -8.73 12.34 -15.81
N ALA A 133 -7.93 12.76 -16.80
CA ALA A 133 -7.31 11.86 -17.76
C ALA A 133 -6.17 11.01 -17.14
N ASP A 134 -5.61 11.46 -16.02
CA ASP A 134 -4.37 10.89 -15.45
C ASP A 134 -4.69 9.79 -14.42
N CYS A 135 -5.81 9.87 -13.69
CA CYS A 135 -6.02 8.95 -12.57
C CYS A 135 -6.29 7.49 -12.99
N ARG A 136 -7.05 7.26 -14.06
CA ARG A 136 -7.34 5.91 -14.60
C ARG A 136 -6.07 5.28 -15.14
N ASP A 137 -5.30 6.06 -15.90
CA ASP A 137 -4.03 5.62 -16.48
C ASP A 137 -2.99 5.36 -15.38
N ILE A 138 -2.88 6.22 -14.38
CA ILE A 138 -2.01 6.00 -13.21
C ILE A 138 -2.42 4.72 -12.48
N GLU A 139 -3.71 4.47 -12.27
CA GLU A 139 -4.13 3.24 -11.60
C GLU A 139 -3.82 2.00 -12.46
N ALA A 140 -4.04 2.05 -13.77
CA ALA A 140 -3.67 0.96 -14.68
C ALA A 140 -2.16 0.69 -14.63
N LEU A 141 -1.33 1.73 -14.66
CA LEU A 141 0.13 1.62 -14.51
C LEU A 141 0.53 1.09 -13.13
N CYS A 142 -0.21 1.44 -12.06
CA CYS A 142 0.03 0.86 -10.75
C CYS A 142 -0.22 -0.65 -10.73
N VAL A 143 -1.28 -1.12 -11.41
CA VAL A 143 -1.53 -2.55 -11.58
C VAL A 143 -0.37 -3.22 -12.32
N GLU A 144 0.14 -2.59 -13.38
CA GLU A 144 1.32 -3.09 -14.13
C GLU A 144 2.55 -3.22 -13.22
N VAL A 145 2.88 -2.18 -12.44
CA VAL A 145 3.98 -2.23 -11.46
C VAL A 145 3.79 -3.38 -10.45
N CYS A 146 2.57 -3.61 -10.00
CA CYS A 146 2.27 -4.73 -9.10
C CYS A 146 2.44 -6.09 -9.78
N LEU A 147 2.07 -6.21 -11.06
CA LEU A 147 2.25 -7.43 -11.84
C LEU A 147 3.74 -7.69 -12.06
N ASP A 148 4.51 -6.69 -12.43
CA ASP A 148 5.95 -6.81 -12.64
C ASP A 148 6.65 -7.33 -11.38
N LYS A 149 6.37 -6.65 -10.27
CA LYS A 149 7.02 -6.92 -8.98
C LYS A 149 6.64 -8.27 -8.36
N TYR A 150 5.42 -8.75 -8.56
CA TYR A 150 4.89 -9.90 -7.83
C TYR A 150 4.39 -11.06 -8.69
N TRP A 151 4.42 -10.92 -10.02
CA TRP A 151 3.86 -11.90 -10.95
C TRP A 151 4.79 -12.21 -12.13
N ARG A 152 5.21 -11.21 -12.90
CA ARG A 152 6.06 -11.40 -14.08
C ARG A 152 7.51 -11.72 -13.71
N GLY A 153 7.92 -11.39 -12.49
CA GLY A 153 9.27 -11.63 -12.00
C GLY A 153 10.27 -10.54 -12.40
N ASN A 154 9.77 -9.39 -12.86
CA ASN A 154 10.57 -8.22 -13.13
C ASN A 154 10.80 -7.51 -11.79
N THR A 155 11.98 -7.71 -11.20
CA THR A 155 12.44 -6.87 -10.10
C THR A 155 12.73 -5.49 -10.68
N LEU A 156 12.07 -4.44 -10.14
CA LEU A 156 12.32 -3.04 -10.49
C LEU A 156 13.79 -2.56 -10.28
N GLU A 157 14.69 -3.45 -9.87
CA GLU A 157 16.14 -3.22 -9.79
C GLU A 157 16.77 -2.88 -11.15
N ASP A 158 16.16 -3.33 -12.27
CA ASP A 158 16.61 -3.00 -13.63
C ASP A 158 16.32 -1.54 -14.07
N PHE A 159 15.64 -0.73 -13.25
CA PHE A 159 15.42 0.70 -13.53
C PHE A 159 16.37 1.63 -12.74
N SER A 160 17.42 1.06 -12.13
CA SER A 160 18.40 1.81 -11.33
C SER A 160 19.81 1.93 -11.92
N GLU A 161 19.97 1.66 -13.23
CA GLU A 161 21.21 1.98 -13.98
C GLU A 161 21.20 3.39 -14.58
#